data_AF-A0A9P6SDK2-F1
#
_entry.id   AF-A0A9P6SDK2-F1
#
_cell.length_a   1.000
_cell.length_b   1.000
_cell.length_c   1.000
_cell.angle_alpha   90.00
_cell.angle_beta   90.00
_cell.angle_gamma   90.00
#
_symmetry.space_group_name_H-M   'P 1'
#
loop_
_entity.id
_entity.type
_entity.pdbx_description
1 polymer ?
#
loop_
_entity_poly.entity_id
_entity_poly.type
_entity_poly.pdbx_seq_one_letter_code
_entity_poly.pdbx_strand_id
1 'polypeptide(L)'
;MSEKIEESQQKGNLEVVEAEHHEHADEISPELEALLKTDPKHGLTAAEAAERLVRFGPNELAEVKRNPFLKFLGYFTGAIAYLIEVACIISAVVEDWLDFGIILALLIVNACIGFIEEAKAESALDALRQTLALKTRCWRDGHLVELDVNVLVPGDIIVLRLGDIIPADGRLLGIGATGEATEGDLLIDQSALTGESLPVAKNKGKTVYSSSIVKQGQQMAVVTKTG
;
A
#
# COMPACT_ATOMS: atom_id res chain seq x y z
N MET A 1 51.92 -1.23 36.22
CA MET A 1 50.69 -1.75 35.58
C MET A 1 49.85 -0.56 35.10
N SER A 2 50.47 0.33 34.32
CA SER A 2 49.96 1.69 34.09
C SER A 2 49.92 2.07 32.60
N GLU A 3 49.96 1.08 31.71
CA GLU A 3 50.12 1.30 30.27
C GLU A 3 48.96 0.70 29.46
N LYS A 4 47.84 0.35 30.13
CA LYS A 4 46.68 -0.28 29.48
C LYS A 4 45.37 0.52 29.62
N ILE A 5 45.46 1.78 30.04
CA ILE A 5 44.29 2.64 30.26
C ILE A 5 44.11 3.69 29.14
N GLU A 6 45.10 3.95 28.29
CA GLU A 6 45.04 5.07 27.33
C GLU A 6 44.54 4.73 25.91
N GLU A 7 44.34 3.47 25.53
CA GLU A 7 43.98 3.13 24.13
C GLU A 7 42.49 2.91 23.84
N SER A 8 41.57 3.18 24.79
CA SER A 8 40.12 2.97 24.54
C SER A 8 39.30 4.24 24.30
N GLN A 9 39.93 5.42 24.28
CA GLN A 9 39.23 6.71 24.07
C GLN A 9 39.25 7.22 22.62
N GLN A 10 39.27 6.31 21.64
CA GLN A 10 39.06 6.65 20.23
C GLN A 10 37.78 6.01 19.68
N LYS A 11 36.68 6.13 20.42
CA LYS A 11 35.35 6.03 19.79
C LYS A 11 35.09 7.36 19.08
N GLY A 12 35.38 7.36 17.79
CA GLY A 12 35.09 8.46 16.88
C GLY A 12 33.68 8.99 17.12
N ASN A 13 33.61 10.30 17.27
CA ASN A 13 32.38 11.07 17.24
C ASN A 13 31.72 10.79 15.89
N LEU A 14 30.83 9.81 15.81
CA LEU A 14 29.91 9.66 14.69
C LEU A 14 28.96 10.85 14.81
N GLU A 15 29.31 11.94 14.15
CA GLU A 15 28.31 12.92 13.72
C GLU A 15 27.32 12.14 12.87
N VAL A 16 26.20 11.77 13.50
CA VAL A 16 25.02 11.35 12.78
C VAL A 16 24.66 12.56 11.95
N VAL A 17 25.01 12.51 10.67
CA VAL A 17 24.51 13.46 9.68
C VAL A 17 23.00 13.35 9.80
N GLU A 18 22.37 14.37 10.39
CA GLU A 18 20.91 14.51 10.34
C GLU A 18 20.55 14.45 8.87
N ALA A 19 19.94 13.35 8.45
CA ALA A 19 19.37 13.26 7.12
C ALA A 19 18.32 14.36 7.08
N GLU A 20 18.61 15.44 6.35
CA GLU A 20 17.64 16.49 6.10
C GLU A 20 16.48 15.85 5.34
N HIS A 21 15.37 15.63 6.04
CA HIS A 21 14.14 15.13 5.44
C HIS A 21 13.61 16.21 4.48
N HIS A 22 13.96 16.10 3.21
CA HIS A 22 13.40 16.94 2.15
C HIS A 22 11.97 16.47 1.86
N GLU A 23 10.98 17.14 2.48
CA GLU A 23 9.58 16.97 2.11
C GLU A 23 9.35 17.46 0.68
N HIS A 24 8.95 16.57 -0.21
CA HIS A 24 8.21 16.98 -1.40
C HIS A 24 6.80 17.36 -0.96
N ALA A 25 6.48 18.65 -1.04
CA ALA A 25 5.09 19.09 -0.97
C ALA A 25 4.44 18.65 -2.27
N ASP A 26 3.74 17.52 -2.24
CA ASP A 26 2.91 17.10 -3.38
C ASP A 26 1.93 18.24 -3.71
N GLU A 27 2.12 18.86 -4.87
CA GLU A 27 1.18 19.84 -5.40
C GLU A 27 -0.14 19.12 -5.67
N ILE A 28 -1.12 19.35 -4.80
CA ILE A 28 -2.49 18.88 -5.00
C ILE A 28 -3.05 19.65 -6.20
N SER A 29 -3.66 18.94 -7.17
CA SER A 29 -4.21 19.62 -8.33
C SER A 29 -5.27 20.66 -7.89
N PRO A 30 -5.36 21.83 -8.55
CA PRO A 30 -6.31 22.88 -8.16
C PRO A 30 -7.77 22.39 -8.12
N GLU A 31 -8.11 21.44 -8.97
CA GLU A 31 -9.41 20.80 -9.02
C GLU A 31 -9.68 19.93 -7.78
N LEU A 32 -8.70 19.19 -7.29
CA LEU A 32 -8.83 18.43 -6.04
C LEU A 32 -8.91 19.38 -4.85
N GLU A 33 -8.13 20.45 -4.83
CA GLU A 33 -8.09 21.35 -3.68
C GLU A 33 -9.44 22.02 -3.39
N ALA A 34 -10.25 22.27 -4.42
CA ALA A 34 -11.63 22.72 -4.25
C ALA A 34 -12.50 21.69 -3.52
N LEU A 35 -12.27 20.39 -3.72
CA LEU A 35 -13.02 19.28 -3.12
C LEU A 35 -12.62 18.98 -1.67
N LEU A 36 -11.48 19.52 -1.21
CA LEU A 36 -10.93 19.34 0.13
C LEU A 36 -11.48 20.36 1.15
N LYS A 37 -12.35 21.29 0.73
CA LYS A 37 -12.99 22.27 1.62
C LYS A 37 -14.20 21.67 2.34
N THR A 38 -13.99 20.55 3.01
CA THR A 38 -15.00 19.89 3.84
C THR A 38 -14.96 20.48 5.25
N ASP A 39 -16.12 20.72 5.86
CA ASP A 39 -16.19 21.14 7.27
C ASP A 39 -15.67 19.98 8.15
N PRO A 40 -14.60 20.18 8.95
CA PRO A 40 -14.06 19.14 9.81
C PRO A 40 -15.05 18.60 10.85
N LYS A 41 -16.09 19.36 11.22
CA LYS A 41 -17.10 18.94 12.22
C LYS A 41 -18.24 18.13 11.62
N HIS A 42 -18.58 18.40 10.37
CA HIS A 42 -19.71 17.74 9.71
C HIS A 42 -19.26 16.62 8.77
N GLY A 43 -18.04 16.73 8.23
CA GLY A 43 -17.54 15.80 7.23
C GLY A 43 -18.34 15.86 5.92
N LEU A 44 -18.22 14.82 5.10
CA LEU A 44 -19.01 14.68 3.87
C LEU A 44 -20.39 14.09 4.20
N THR A 45 -21.39 14.43 3.38
CA THR A 45 -22.68 13.72 3.46
C THR A 45 -22.57 12.34 2.81
N ALA A 46 -23.40 11.37 3.22
CA ALA A 46 -23.42 10.04 2.59
C ALA A 46 -23.67 10.10 1.07
N ALA A 47 -24.48 11.07 0.62
CA ALA A 47 -24.78 11.27 -0.80
C ALA A 47 -23.56 11.77 -1.58
N GLU A 48 -22.84 12.77 -1.06
CA GLU A 48 -21.61 13.27 -1.68
C GLU A 48 -20.50 12.22 -1.68
N ALA A 49 -20.38 11.45 -0.59
CA ALA A 49 -19.41 10.37 -0.51
C ALA A 49 -19.70 9.29 -1.58
N ALA A 50 -20.97 8.91 -1.76
CA ALA A 50 -21.38 7.96 -2.80
C ALA A 50 -21.12 8.49 -4.22
N GLU A 51 -21.41 9.76 -4.49
CA GLU A 51 -21.12 10.39 -5.79
C GLU A 51 -19.62 10.40 -6.09
N ARG A 52 -18.80 10.78 -5.09
CA ARG A 52 -17.34 10.77 -5.22
C ARG A 52 -16.80 9.35 -5.38
N LEU A 53 -17.38 8.35 -4.72
CA LEU A 53 -16.96 6.96 -4.86
C LEU A 53 -17.17 6.44 -6.29
N VAL A 54 -18.27 6.83 -6.93
CA VAL A 54 -18.52 6.50 -8.36
C VAL A 54 -17.51 7.21 -9.26
N ARG A 55 -17.12 8.45 -8.92
CA ARG A 55 -16.19 9.26 -9.73
C ARG A 55 -14.72 8.82 -9.60
N PHE A 56 -14.26 8.56 -8.39
CA PHE A 56 -12.86 8.26 -8.07
C PHE A 56 -12.57 6.76 -7.97
N GLY A 57 -13.60 5.93 -7.82
CA GLY A 57 -13.46 4.50 -7.56
C GLY A 57 -13.20 4.19 -6.08
N PRO A 58 -13.19 2.90 -5.71
CA PRO A 58 -12.82 2.47 -4.37
C PRO A 58 -11.34 2.75 -4.08
N ASN A 59 -11.01 2.98 -2.81
CA ASN A 59 -9.65 3.11 -2.31
C ASN A 59 -8.99 1.73 -2.20
N GLU A 60 -8.73 1.12 -3.36
CA GLU A 60 -8.10 -0.19 -3.52
C GLU A 60 -7.17 -0.16 -4.74
N LEU A 61 -6.01 -0.79 -4.60
CA LEU A 61 -5.06 -0.97 -5.70
C LEU A 61 -5.73 -1.75 -6.84
N ALA A 62 -5.74 -1.16 -8.04
CA ALA A 62 -6.38 -1.73 -9.21
C ALA A 62 -5.84 -3.13 -9.53
N GLU A 63 -6.72 -4.14 -9.47
CA GLU A 63 -6.38 -5.49 -9.88
C GLU A 63 -6.28 -5.59 -11.41
N VAL A 64 -5.07 -5.91 -11.89
CA VAL A 64 -4.87 -6.22 -13.31
C VAL A 64 -5.46 -7.59 -13.60
N LYS A 65 -6.75 -7.63 -13.95
CA LYS A 65 -7.44 -8.86 -14.37
C LYS A 65 -6.75 -9.44 -15.60
N ARG A 66 -5.99 -10.52 -15.42
CA ARG A 66 -5.38 -11.28 -16.51
C ARG A 66 -6.35 -12.38 -16.96
N ASN A 67 -6.47 -12.59 -18.27
CA ASN A 67 -7.29 -13.67 -18.82
C ASN A 67 -6.68 -15.03 -18.42
N PRO A 68 -7.44 -15.94 -17.77
CA PRO A 68 -6.92 -17.22 -17.28
C PRO A 68 -6.32 -18.10 -18.39
N PHE A 69 -6.85 -18.03 -19.62
CA PHE A 69 -6.29 -18.79 -20.76
C PHE A 69 -4.92 -18.25 -21.19
N LEU A 70 -4.75 -16.92 -21.22
CA LEU A 70 -3.45 -16.30 -21.52
C LEU A 70 -2.45 -16.53 -20.38
N LYS A 71 -2.93 -16.54 -19.13
CA LYS A 71 -2.12 -16.89 -17.94
C LYS A 71 -1.63 -18.35 -18.05
N PHE A 72 -2.50 -19.27 -18.45
CA PHE A 72 -2.15 -20.67 -18.69
C PHE A 72 -1.12 -20.82 -19.83
N LEU A 73 -1.31 -20.10 -20.94
CA LEU A 73 -0.36 -20.12 -22.05
C LEU A 73 1.00 -19.52 -21.67
N GLY A 74 1.04 -18.65 -20.65
CA GLY A 74 2.28 -18.13 -20.09
C GLY A 74 3.20 -19.20 -19.50
N TYR A 75 2.68 -20.34 -19.01
CA TYR A 75 3.53 -21.43 -18.49
C TYR A 75 4.37 -22.13 -19.58
N PHE A 76 4.06 -21.89 -20.86
CA PHE A 76 4.81 -22.38 -22.02
C PHE A 76 5.95 -21.42 -22.43
N THR A 77 6.03 -20.22 -21.86
CA THR A 77 6.95 -19.16 -22.33
C THR A 77 8.35 -19.15 -21.69
N GLY A 78 8.75 -20.23 -21.01
CA GLY A 78 10.05 -20.33 -20.31
C GLY A 78 11.15 -20.99 -21.13
N ALA A 79 12.42 -20.67 -20.86
CA ALA A 79 13.57 -21.27 -21.56
C ALA A 79 13.59 -22.81 -21.48
N ILE A 80 13.20 -23.37 -20.33
CA ILE A 80 13.10 -24.83 -20.14
C ILE A 80 11.85 -25.39 -20.87
N ALA A 81 10.72 -24.68 -20.81
CA ALA A 81 9.49 -25.10 -21.50
C ALA A 81 9.70 -25.16 -23.02
N TYR A 82 10.36 -24.14 -23.60
CA TYR A 82 10.72 -24.13 -25.01
C TYR A 82 11.62 -25.31 -25.41
N LEU A 83 12.57 -25.71 -24.57
CA LEU A 83 13.41 -26.87 -24.84
C LEU A 83 12.58 -28.15 -24.93
N ILE A 84 11.61 -28.32 -24.03
CA ILE A 84 10.72 -29.48 -23.99
C ILE A 84 9.70 -29.44 -25.15
N GLU A 85 9.20 -28.27 -25.53
CA GLU A 85 8.34 -28.09 -26.71
C GLU A 85 9.06 -28.44 -28.00
N VAL A 86 10.32 -28.01 -28.16
CA VAL A 86 11.14 -28.39 -29.32
C VAL A 86 11.36 -29.90 -29.34
N ALA A 87 11.66 -30.52 -28.19
CA ALA A 87 11.77 -31.98 -28.10
C ALA A 87 10.47 -32.69 -28.49
N CYS A 88 9.31 -32.18 -28.04
CA CYS A 88 7.99 -32.68 -28.40
C CYS A 88 7.74 -32.62 -29.92
N ILE A 89 8.07 -31.48 -30.55
CA ILE A 89 7.95 -31.30 -32.01
C ILE A 89 8.87 -32.27 -32.75
N ILE A 90 10.12 -32.46 -32.30
CA ILE A 90 11.06 -33.39 -32.92
C ILE A 90 10.52 -34.83 -32.86
N SER A 91 10.01 -35.28 -31.70
CA SER A 91 9.41 -36.62 -31.56
C SER A 91 8.22 -36.84 -32.50
N ALA A 92 7.37 -35.81 -32.69
CA ALA A 92 6.26 -35.88 -33.63
C ALA A 92 6.72 -35.99 -35.09
N VAL A 93 7.77 -35.26 -35.49
CA VAL A 93 8.33 -35.31 -36.85
C VAL A 93 8.98 -36.66 -37.15
N VAL A 94 9.56 -37.31 -36.15
CA VAL A 94 10.16 -38.65 -36.26
C VAL A 94 9.09 -39.76 -36.21
N GLU A 95 7.81 -39.39 -36.06
CA GLU A 95 6.66 -40.30 -35.91
C GLU A 95 6.76 -41.25 -34.69
N ASP A 96 7.51 -40.85 -33.66
CA ASP A 96 7.54 -41.55 -32.38
C ASP A 96 6.38 -41.08 -31.50
N TRP A 97 5.23 -41.71 -31.73
CA TRP A 97 3.98 -41.39 -31.02
C TRP A 97 4.03 -41.70 -29.53
N LEU A 98 4.88 -42.64 -29.11
CA LEU A 98 4.99 -43.02 -27.71
C LEU A 98 5.76 -41.95 -26.92
N ASP A 99 6.92 -41.55 -27.43
CA ASP A 99 7.71 -40.48 -26.82
C ASP A 99 6.99 -39.12 -26.91
N PHE A 100 6.35 -38.82 -28.04
CA PHE A 100 5.50 -37.63 -28.18
C PHE A 100 4.42 -37.59 -27.10
N GLY A 101 3.70 -38.69 -26.88
CA GLY A 101 2.66 -38.79 -25.86
C GLY A 101 3.19 -38.55 -24.44
N ILE A 102 4.37 -39.11 -24.11
CA ILE A 102 5.02 -38.94 -22.80
C ILE A 102 5.40 -37.47 -22.58
N ILE A 103 6.06 -36.84 -23.56
CA ILE A 103 6.52 -35.45 -23.46
C ILE A 103 5.33 -34.49 -23.38
N LEU A 104 4.28 -34.72 -24.18
CA LEU A 104 3.06 -33.91 -24.14
C LEU A 104 2.35 -34.03 -22.78
N ALA A 105 2.25 -35.24 -22.23
CA ALA A 105 1.69 -35.46 -20.90
C ALA A 105 2.52 -34.73 -19.81
N LEU A 106 3.84 -34.76 -19.92
CA LEU A 106 4.73 -34.05 -18.99
C LEU A 106 4.52 -32.53 -19.04
N LEU A 107 4.37 -31.95 -20.23
CA LEU A 107 4.06 -30.53 -20.41
C LEU A 107 2.73 -30.14 -19.77
N ILE A 108 1.68 -30.93 -20.00
CA ILE A 108 0.35 -30.69 -19.42
C ILE A 108 0.41 -30.76 -17.90
N VAL A 109 1.07 -31.78 -17.34
CA VAL A 109 1.22 -31.93 -15.88
C VAL A 109 1.97 -30.73 -15.29
N ASN A 110 3.06 -30.29 -15.93
CA ASN A 110 3.83 -29.13 -15.47
C ASN A 110 2.98 -27.84 -15.50
N ALA A 111 2.23 -27.59 -16.58
CA ALA A 111 1.35 -26.44 -16.68
C ALA A 111 0.22 -26.47 -15.62
N CYS A 112 -0.35 -27.66 -15.34
CA CYS A 112 -1.35 -27.83 -14.28
C CYS A 112 -0.76 -27.55 -12.89
N ILE A 113 0.44 -28.05 -12.59
CA ILE A 113 1.13 -27.79 -11.32
C ILE A 113 1.37 -26.28 -11.17
N GLY A 114 1.94 -25.64 -12.21
CA GLY A 114 2.19 -24.20 -12.22
C GLY A 114 0.92 -23.37 -12.01
N PHE A 115 -0.20 -23.75 -12.63
CA PHE A 115 -1.49 -23.10 -12.44
C PHE A 115 -2.02 -23.23 -10.99
N ILE A 116 -1.90 -24.41 -10.39
CA ILE A 116 -2.35 -24.64 -9.00
C ILE A 116 -1.45 -23.92 -8.00
N GLU A 117 -0.13 -23.94 -8.19
CA GLU A 117 0.82 -23.22 -7.32
C GLU A 117 0.58 -21.72 -7.34
N GLU A 118 0.37 -21.15 -8.53
CA GLU A 118 0.05 -19.74 -8.68
C GLU A 118 -1.30 -19.39 -8.06
N ALA A 119 -2.34 -20.21 -8.25
CA ALA A 119 -3.64 -19.98 -7.64
C ALA A 119 -3.58 -20.03 -6.11
N LYS A 120 -2.72 -20.89 -5.54
CA LYS A 120 -2.47 -20.93 -4.10
C LYS A 120 -1.74 -19.67 -3.62
N ALA A 121 -0.76 -19.20 -4.38
CA ALA A 121 -0.04 -17.96 -4.06
C ALA A 121 -0.98 -16.74 -4.09
N GLU A 122 -1.81 -16.64 -5.14
CA GLU A 122 -2.83 -15.59 -5.30
C GLU A 122 -3.85 -15.63 -4.15
N SER A 123 -4.37 -16.81 -3.81
CA SER A 123 -5.28 -16.97 -2.67
C SER A 123 -4.66 -16.59 -1.33
N ALA A 124 -3.37 -16.86 -1.12
CA ALA A 124 -2.67 -16.45 0.10
C ALA A 124 -2.51 -14.93 0.18
N LEU A 125 -2.22 -14.28 -0.95
CA LEU A 125 -2.17 -12.82 -1.05
C LEU A 125 -3.54 -12.19 -0.79
N ASP A 126 -4.62 -12.76 -1.33
CA ASP A 126 -5.98 -12.27 -1.09
C ASP A 126 -6.41 -12.42 0.37
N ALA A 127 -6.04 -13.52 1.03
CA ALA A 127 -6.29 -13.70 2.46
C ALA A 127 -5.53 -12.66 3.32
N LEU A 128 -4.30 -12.32 2.93
CA LEU A 128 -3.55 -11.24 3.58
C LEU A 128 -4.23 -9.87 3.36
N ARG A 129 -4.69 -9.59 2.14
CA ARG A 129 -5.46 -8.37 1.83
C ARG A 129 -6.74 -8.26 2.66
N GLN A 130 -7.50 -9.35 2.79
CA GLN A 130 -8.71 -9.37 3.62
C GLN A 130 -8.41 -9.19 5.11
N THR A 131 -7.27 -9.69 5.59
CA THR A 131 -6.81 -9.44 6.96
C THR A 131 -6.39 -7.98 7.17
N LEU A 132 -5.94 -7.33 6.10
CA LEU A 132 -5.65 -5.89 6.02
C LEU A 132 -6.87 -5.05 5.64
N ALA A 133 -8.11 -5.59 5.73
CA ALA A 133 -9.33 -4.80 5.64
C ALA A 133 -9.37 -3.81 6.82
N LEU A 134 -8.63 -2.73 6.65
CA LEU A 134 -8.48 -1.67 7.61
C LEU A 134 -9.83 -1.00 7.71
N LYS A 135 -10.30 -0.86 8.94
CA LYS A 135 -11.39 0.06 9.25
C LYS A 135 -10.79 1.40 9.62
N THR A 136 -11.44 2.46 9.20
CA THR A 136 -11.07 3.81 9.63
C THR A 136 -12.26 4.55 10.18
N ARG A 137 -11.97 5.55 11.01
CA ARG A 137 -12.98 6.45 11.56
C ARG A 137 -12.95 7.75 10.77
N CYS A 138 -14.08 8.12 10.19
CA CYS A 138 -14.22 9.39 9.52
C CYS A 138 -15.49 10.12 9.96
N TRP A 139 -15.52 11.43 9.77
CA TRP A 139 -16.73 12.23 9.93
C TRP A 139 -17.57 12.15 8.66
N ARG A 140 -18.80 11.66 8.80
CA ARG A 140 -19.84 11.70 7.76
C ARG A 140 -21.18 12.07 8.38
N ASP A 141 -21.96 12.89 7.68
CA ASP A 141 -23.28 13.38 8.12
C ASP A 141 -23.29 13.96 9.55
N GLY A 142 -22.20 14.62 9.99
CA GLY A 142 -22.11 15.20 11.33
C GLY A 142 -21.81 14.21 12.45
N HIS A 143 -21.50 12.96 12.14
CA HIS A 143 -21.20 11.92 13.11
C HIS A 143 -19.88 11.21 12.80
N LEU A 144 -19.21 10.75 13.85
CA LEU A 144 -18.02 9.91 13.70
C LEU A 144 -18.46 8.47 13.42
N VAL A 145 -18.18 7.99 12.21
CA VAL A 145 -18.56 6.65 11.74
C VAL A 145 -17.31 5.84 11.45
N GLU A 146 -17.37 4.53 11.75
CA GLU A 146 -16.34 3.57 11.37
C GLU A 146 -16.75 2.88 10.06
N LEU A 147 -15.88 2.93 9.06
CA LEU A 147 -16.11 2.41 7.71
C LEU A 147 -14.90 1.63 7.21
N ASP A 148 -15.14 0.80 6.21
CA ASP A 148 -14.07 0.12 5.48
C ASP A 148 -13.25 1.14 4.69
N VAL A 149 -11.93 0.99 4.69
CA VAL A 149 -11.01 1.91 4.01
C VAL A 149 -11.30 2.02 2.51
N ASN A 150 -11.84 0.97 1.90
CA ASN A 150 -12.15 0.87 0.47
C ASN A 150 -13.22 1.87 0.01
N VAL A 151 -14.09 2.34 0.92
CA VAL A 151 -15.13 3.35 0.59
C VAL A 151 -14.73 4.77 0.95
N LEU A 152 -13.47 5.00 1.34
CA LEU A 152 -12.93 6.35 1.52
C LEU A 152 -12.81 7.06 0.18
N VAL A 153 -13.09 8.36 0.21
CA VAL A 153 -13.00 9.22 -0.97
C VAL A 153 -12.22 10.50 -0.67
N PRO A 154 -11.65 11.15 -1.70
CA PRO A 154 -11.02 12.46 -1.52
C PRO A 154 -12.01 13.47 -0.90
N GLY A 155 -11.56 14.13 0.17
CA GLY A 155 -12.33 15.08 0.97
C GLY A 155 -13.00 14.51 2.22
N ASP A 156 -12.94 13.20 2.47
CA ASP A 156 -13.33 12.63 3.76
C ASP A 156 -12.43 13.16 4.89
N ILE A 157 -13.01 13.36 6.08
CA ILE A 157 -12.28 13.80 7.26
C ILE A 157 -12.02 12.61 8.16
N ILE A 158 -10.80 12.08 8.15
CA ILE A 158 -10.39 10.92 8.93
C ILE A 158 -9.78 11.34 10.27
N VAL A 159 -9.94 10.49 11.28
CA VAL A 159 -9.37 10.68 12.61
C VAL A 159 -8.20 9.73 12.81
N LEU A 160 -7.00 10.28 12.93
CA LEU A 160 -5.76 9.53 13.17
C LEU A 160 -5.41 9.56 14.67
N ARG A 161 -5.15 8.40 15.26
CA ARG A 161 -4.73 8.24 16.66
C ARG A 161 -3.48 7.37 16.75
N LEU A 162 -2.83 7.41 17.91
CA LEU A 162 -1.76 6.48 18.27
C LEU A 162 -2.11 5.03 17.89
N GLY A 163 -1.22 4.41 17.10
CA GLY A 163 -1.35 3.02 16.64
C GLY A 163 -2.17 2.84 15.37
N ASP A 164 -2.88 3.87 14.90
CA ASP A 164 -3.63 3.79 13.65
C ASP A 164 -2.65 3.74 12.46
N ILE A 165 -2.97 2.89 11.48
CA ILE A 165 -2.37 2.90 10.16
C ILE A 165 -3.11 3.95 9.33
N ILE A 166 -2.38 4.81 8.64
CA ILE A 166 -2.96 5.87 7.82
C ILE A 166 -3.62 5.22 6.58
N PRO A 167 -4.94 5.37 6.38
CA PRO A 167 -5.69 4.58 5.41
C PRO A 167 -5.59 5.08 3.96
N ALA A 168 -5.28 6.36 3.78
CA ALA A 168 -5.20 7.06 2.51
C ALA A 168 -4.30 8.28 2.68
N ASP A 169 -3.75 8.79 1.58
CA ASP A 169 -2.97 10.03 1.63
C ASP A 169 -3.88 11.18 2.05
N GLY A 170 -3.38 12.06 2.91
CA GLY A 170 -4.18 13.13 3.49
C GLY A 170 -3.39 14.33 3.92
N ARG A 171 -4.08 15.40 4.29
CA ARG A 171 -3.50 16.65 4.79
C ARG A 171 -3.99 16.93 6.20
N LEU A 172 -3.06 17.15 7.13
CA LEU A 172 -3.39 17.38 8.54
C LEU A 172 -4.11 18.72 8.73
N LEU A 173 -5.18 18.70 9.51
CA LEU A 173 -6.04 19.88 9.69
C LEU A 173 -5.62 20.78 10.87
N GLY A 174 -4.73 20.33 11.76
CA GLY A 174 -4.45 21.08 12.99
C GLY A 174 -5.53 20.94 14.05
N ILE A 175 -6.38 19.91 13.94
CA ILE A 175 -7.55 19.70 14.79
C ILE A 175 -7.41 18.34 15.44
N GLY A 176 -7.49 18.25 16.78
CA GLY A 176 -7.53 17.00 17.52
C GLY A 176 -8.85 16.26 17.29
N ALA A 177 -8.95 15.00 17.69
CA ALA A 177 -10.15 14.21 17.39
C ALA A 177 -11.45 14.68 18.07
N THR A 178 -11.34 15.50 19.11
CA THR A 178 -12.48 16.13 19.81
C THR A 178 -12.95 17.42 19.14
N GLY A 179 -12.29 17.86 18.06
CA GLY A 179 -12.64 19.09 17.33
C GLY A 179 -11.94 20.35 17.85
N GLU A 180 -11.02 20.21 18.82
CA GLU A 180 -10.21 21.32 19.34
C GLU A 180 -8.97 21.55 18.46
N ALA A 181 -8.53 22.80 18.36
CA ALA A 181 -7.27 23.10 17.67
C ALA A 181 -6.10 22.49 18.47
N THR A 182 -5.20 21.80 17.79
CA THR A 182 -4.03 21.16 18.40
C THR A 182 -2.77 21.66 17.69
N GLU A 183 -1.84 22.21 18.47
CA GLU A 183 -0.52 22.66 18.01
C GLU A 183 0.54 21.56 18.15
N GLY A 184 0.20 20.43 18.77
CA GLY A 184 1.11 19.30 18.91
C GLY A 184 1.36 18.56 17.60
N ASP A 185 2.60 18.12 17.42
CA ASP A 185 3.01 17.36 16.25
C ASP A 185 2.47 15.92 16.29
N LEU A 186 2.12 15.40 15.12
CA LEU A 186 1.82 13.99 14.92
C LEU A 186 3.11 13.27 14.53
N LEU A 187 3.58 12.34 15.36
CA LEU A 187 4.76 11.52 15.03
C LEU A 187 4.33 10.32 14.20
N ILE A 188 4.91 10.19 13.02
CA ILE A 188 4.54 9.19 12.02
C ILE A 188 5.77 8.36 11.66
N ASP A 189 5.64 7.05 11.72
CA ASP A 189 6.61 6.10 11.19
C ASP A 189 6.33 5.86 9.71
N GLN A 190 7.26 6.35 8.89
CA GLN A 190 7.24 6.23 7.44
C GLN A 190 8.27 5.20 6.94
N SER A 191 8.81 4.33 7.82
CA SER A 191 9.82 3.34 7.47
C SER A 191 9.40 2.40 6.34
N ALA A 192 8.10 2.11 6.22
CA ALA A 192 7.55 1.31 5.13
C ALA A 192 7.65 1.99 3.75
N LEU A 193 7.68 3.33 3.70
CA LEU A 193 7.70 4.12 2.48
C LEU A 193 9.09 4.68 2.15
N THR A 194 9.76 5.27 3.14
CA THR A 194 11.05 5.95 2.97
C THR A 194 12.25 5.09 3.38
N GLY A 195 12.02 4.03 4.17
CA GLY A 195 13.10 3.23 4.77
C GLY A 195 13.75 3.90 5.99
N GLU A 196 13.29 5.09 6.40
CA GLU A 196 13.82 5.79 7.57
C GLU A 196 13.21 5.23 8.87
N SER A 197 14.06 4.78 9.79
CA SER A 197 13.63 4.14 11.03
C SER A 197 13.12 5.11 12.11
N LEU A 198 13.41 6.40 11.97
CA LEU A 198 13.02 7.41 12.96
C LEU A 198 11.65 8.02 12.60
N PRO A 199 10.72 8.14 13.57
CA PRO A 199 9.46 8.81 13.32
C PRO A 199 9.64 10.28 12.92
N VAL A 200 8.86 10.73 11.94
CA VAL A 200 8.84 12.11 11.45
C VAL A 200 7.71 12.87 12.11
N ALA A 201 8.00 14.07 12.61
CA ALA A 201 7.00 15.00 13.14
C ALA A 201 6.28 15.73 12.00
N LYS A 202 4.95 15.66 11.98
CA LYS A 202 4.09 16.34 11.01
C LYS A 202 3.09 17.25 11.71
N ASN A 203 2.93 18.45 11.15
CA ASN A 203 2.16 19.53 11.76
C ASN A 203 0.98 19.91 10.85
N LYS A 204 0.16 20.87 11.27
CA LYS A 204 -0.97 21.37 10.47
C LYS A 204 -0.53 21.72 9.03
N GLY A 205 -1.31 21.27 8.05
CA GLY A 205 -1.09 21.54 6.64
C GLY A 205 -0.08 20.60 5.96
N LYS A 206 0.65 19.77 6.72
CA LYS A 206 1.55 18.76 6.16
C LYS A 206 0.78 17.55 5.65
N THR A 207 1.35 16.91 4.62
CA THR A 207 0.82 15.70 4.02
C THR A 207 1.23 14.47 4.83
N VAL A 208 0.30 13.55 4.97
CA VAL A 208 0.49 12.22 5.53
C VAL A 208 0.24 11.19 4.45
N TYR A 209 1.00 10.11 4.47
CA TYR A 209 0.97 9.08 3.44
C TYR A 209 0.29 7.82 3.95
N SER A 210 -0.47 7.18 3.08
CA SER A 210 -1.04 5.85 3.29
C SER A 210 0.02 4.84 3.74
N SER A 211 -0.39 3.82 4.50
CA SER A 211 0.48 2.77 5.06
C SER A 211 1.52 3.20 6.09
N SER A 212 1.60 4.50 6.42
CA SER A 212 2.40 4.98 7.55
C SER A 212 1.69 4.75 8.88
N ILE A 213 2.44 4.66 9.99
CA ILE A 213 1.87 4.35 11.32
C ILE A 213 2.01 5.54 12.26
N VAL A 214 0.93 5.93 12.94
CA VAL A 214 0.99 6.97 13.96
C VAL A 214 1.64 6.45 15.24
N LYS A 215 2.79 7.00 15.62
CA LYS A 215 3.55 6.63 16.83
C LYS A 215 3.25 7.50 18.03
N GLN A 216 2.76 8.72 17.82
CA GLN A 216 2.36 9.62 18.91
C GLN A 216 1.41 10.70 18.40
N GLY A 217 0.52 11.15 19.28
CA GLY A 217 -0.42 12.23 18.99
C GLY A 217 -1.75 11.74 18.44
N GLN A 218 -2.61 12.70 18.13
CA GLN A 218 -3.94 12.47 17.60
C GLN A 218 -4.41 13.70 16.85
N GLN A 219 -4.84 13.52 15.60
CA GLN A 219 -5.21 14.62 14.73
C GLN A 219 -6.18 14.18 13.64
N MET A 220 -6.97 15.12 13.15
CA MET A 220 -7.81 14.93 11.97
C MET A 220 -7.02 15.26 10.70
N ALA A 221 -7.28 14.51 9.65
CA ALA A 221 -6.74 14.76 8.32
C ALA A 221 -7.88 14.76 7.30
N VAL A 222 -7.76 15.58 6.26
CA VAL A 222 -8.61 15.48 5.07
C VAL A 222 -7.94 14.56 4.05
N VAL A 223 -8.66 13.57 3.54
CA VAL A 223 -8.15 12.65 2.51
C VAL A 223 -7.90 13.43 1.23
N THR A 224 -6.69 13.36 0.70
CA THR A 224 -6.29 14.03 -0.54
C THR A 224 -6.30 13.07 -1.71
N LYS A 225 -5.72 11.87 -1.57
CA LYS A 225 -5.66 10.87 -2.64
C LYS A 225 -6.09 9.50 -2.13
N THR A 226 -6.74 8.74 -2.99
CA THR A 226 -7.21 7.37 -2.76
C THR A 226 -6.82 6.51 -3.95
N GLY A 227 -6.54 5.22 -3.73
CA GLY A 227 -6.24 4.24 -4.79
C GLY A 227 -5.37 3.09 -4.34
#